data_AF-A0A2G5DYY2-F1
#
_entry.id   AF-A0A2G5DYY2-F1
#
_cell.length_a   1.000
_cell.length_b   1.000
_cell.length_c   1.000
_cell.angle_alpha   90.00
_cell.angle_beta   90.00
_cell.angle_gamma   90.00
#
_symmetry.space_group_name_H-M   'P 1'
#
loop_
_entity.id
_entity.type
_entity.pdbx_description
1 polymer ?
#
loop_
_entity_poly.entity_id
_entity_poly.type
_entity_poly.pdbx_seq_one_letter_code
_entity_poly.pdbx_strand_id
1 'polypeptide(L)'
;MAAEMALIKPISKFNRTLPKFRNPITPKPCYSYVKMSSSAPTTSPKKKSTAKPKKAIKETLLAPRFYTTDFDEMETLFNTEINKNLNEAEFEALLQEFKTDYNQTHFVRNKEFKEAADKLQGPLRQIFVEFLERSCTAEFSGFLLYKELGRRLKKTNPVVAEIFSLMSRDEARHAGFLNKGLSDFNLALDLGFLTKARKYTFFKPKFIFYATYLSEKIGYWRYITIYRHLKTNPEYQCYPIFKYFENWCQDENRHGDFFSALMKAQPQFLNDWKAKLWSRFFCLSVNSTSCLYVKNYYFHRTIPKLSLTVKNYMAGLRDNVSQ
;
A
#
# COMPACT_ATOMS: atom_id res chain seq x y z
N MET A 1 19.94 11.74 -38.46
CA MET A 1 18.89 11.10 -39.27
C MET A 1 17.87 10.55 -38.27
N ALA A 2 16.69 11.14 -38.14
CA ALA A 2 15.52 10.99 -39.03
C ALA A 2 14.86 9.60 -38.86
N ALA A 3 13.54 9.45 -38.65
CA ALA A 3 12.44 10.42 -38.78
C ALA A 3 11.29 10.21 -37.74
N GLU A 4 10.36 11.17 -37.72
CA GLU A 4 8.91 11.13 -37.44
C GLU A 4 8.32 10.23 -36.31
N MET A 5 7.47 10.68 -35.38
CA MET A 5 6.31 11.62 -35.37
C MET A 5 5.10 11.22 -36.22
N ALA A 6 4.03 10.72 -35.58
CA ALA A 6 2.64 10.84 -36.06
C ALA A 6 1.61 10.61 -34.94
N LEU A 7 0.41 11.18 -35.08
CA LEU A 7 -0.70 11.17 -34.12
C LEU A 7 -1.98 10.56 -34.72
N ILE A 8 -2.84 10.00 -33.85
CA ILE A 8 -4.31 9.85 -34.04
C ILE A 8 -4.74 8.91 -35.21
N LYS A 9 -6.05 8.60 -35.34
CA LYS A 9 -6.64 7.67 -36.34
C LYS A 9 -7.94 8.23 -36.95
N PRO A 10 -8.23 7.93 -38.23
CA PRO A 10 -9.56 7.40 -38.60
C PRO A 10 -9.65 6.39 -39.78
N ILE A 11 -10.55 5.41 -39.64
CA ILE A 11 -11.59 4.92 -40.61
C ILE A 11 -11.22 4.34 -42.03
N SER A 12 -11.14 2.99 -42.09
CA SER A 12 -11.89 2.05 -43.00
C SER A 12 -11.41 1.52 -44.39
N LYS A 13 -11.88 0.26 -44.64
CA LYS A 13 -12.33 -0.43 -45.90
C LYS A 13 -11.39 -1.30 -46.79
N PHE A 14 -12.00 -2.42 -47.25
CA PHE A 14 -11.67 -3.40 -48.33
C PHE A 14 -10.39 -4.30 -48.14
N ASN A 15 -10.46 -5.65 -48.21
CA ASN A 15 -10.76 -6.64 -49.29
C ASN A 15 -9.57 -6.90 -50.24
N ARG A 16 -9.18 -8.14 -50.64
CA ARG A 16 -9.68 -9.53 -50.39
C ARG A 16 -8.64 -10.34 -49.52
N THR A 17 -8.14 -11.59 -49.71
CA THR A 17 -8.21 -12.68 -50.73
C THR A 17 -7.79 -14.06 -50.11
N LEU A 18 -7.66 -15.13 -50.92
CA LEU A 18 -7.33 -16.55 -50.61
C LEU A 18 -6.55 -17.16 -51.82
N PRO A 19 -5.85 -18.33 -51.79
CA PRO A 19 -6.32 -19.69 -51.35
C PRO A 19 -5.16 -20.54 -50.69
N LYS A 20 -5.03 -21.90 -50.62
CA LYS A 20 -5.85 -23.14 -50.43
C LYS A 20 -4.89 -24.31 -50.00
N PHE A 21 -5.42 -25.53 -49.78
CA PHE A 21 -4.75 -26.87 -49.79
C PHE A 21 -3.87 -27.29 -48.57
N ARG A 22 -3.85 -28.57 -48.11
CA ARG A 22 -4.80 -29.72 -48.23
C ARG A 22 -4.54 -30.75 -47.08
N ASN A 23 -5.56 -31.55 -46.72
CA ASN A 23 -5.50 -32.72 -45.80
C ASN A 23 -5.34 -34.05 -46.63
N PRO A 24 -5.53 -35.31 -46.13
CA PRO A 24 -5.80 -35.83 -44.76
C PRO A 24 -5.05 -37.16 -44.39
N ILE A 25 -5.43 -37.81 -43.27
CA ILE A 25 -5.92 -39.23 -43.16
C ILE A 25 -6.25 -39.59 -41.69
N THR A 26 -7.07 -40.62 -41.45
CA THR A 26 -7.77 -41.01 -40.18
C THR A 26 -8.06 -42.55 -40.19
N PRO A 27 -8.98 -43.20 -39.40
CA PRO A 27 -9.60 -42.93 -38.07
C PRO A 27 -9.67 -44.18 -37.10
N LYS A 28 -10.40 -44.01 -35.96
CA LYS A 28 -11.32 -44.96 -35.23
C LYS A 28 -10.83 -45.58 -33.91
N PRO A 29 -11.73 -46.05 -32.99
CA PRO A 29 -13.01 -45.50 -32.49
C PRO A 29 -13.05 -45.64 -30.92
N CYS A 30 -14.08 -46.03 -30.15
CA CYS A 30 -15.51 -45.64 -30.01
C CYS A 30 -15.97 -45.85 -28.53
N TYR A 31 -16.88 -45.02 -27.99
CA TYR A 31 -18.12 -45.38 -27.25
C TYR A 31 -18.87 -44.09 -26.83
N SER A 32 -20.18 -44.17 -26.58
CA SER A 32 -21.06 -42.99 -26.65
C SER A 32 -22.38 -43.08 -25.88
N TYR A 33 -22.85 -41.94 -25.37
CA TYR A 33 -24.25 -41.68 -24.99
C TYR A 33 -24.79 -40.41 -25.71
N VAL A 34 -26.11 -40.33 -25.87
CA VAL A 34 -26.84 -39.40 -26.76
C VAL A 34 -27.89 -38.67 -25.90
N LYS A 35 -27.81 -37.35 -25.63
CA LYS A 35 -28.01 -36.14 -26.48
C LYS A 35 -29.49 -35.75 -26.63
N MET A 36 -29.85 -34.62 -26.01
CA MET A 36 -30.98 -33.74 -26.39
C MET A 36 -30.41 -32.46 -27.04
N SER A 37 -31.13 -31.82 -27.97
CA SER A 37 -30.53 -30.72 -28.76
C SER A 37 -31.51 -29.75 -29.45
N SER A 38 -31.41 -28.48 -29.07
CA SER A 38 -31.60 -27.27 -29.90
C SER A 38 -31.02 -26.07 -29.10
N SER A 39 -30.43 -25.01 -29.67
CA SER A 39 -30.25 -24.60 -31.07
C SER A 39 -28.79 -24.14 -31.35
N ALA A 40 -28.53 -23.56 -32.53
CA ALA A 40 -27.20 -23.49 -33.17
C ALA A 40 -26.14 -22.54 -32.52
N PRO A 41 -24.83 -22.87 -32.59
CA PRO A 41 -23.74 -22.02 -32.10
C PRO A 41 -23.16 -21.07 -33.16
N THR A 42 -23.01 -19.78 -32.84
CA THR A 42 -22.25 -18.81 -33.64
C THR A 42 -20.80 -18.70 -33.16
N THR A 43 -19.84 -19.06 -34.02
CA THR A 43 -18.41 -19.12 -33.65
C THR A 43 -17.74 -17.76 -33.69
N SER A 44 -17.30 -17.24 -32.54
CA SER A 44 -16.39 -16.09 -32.46
C SER A 44 -14.92 -16.56 -32.48
N PRO A 45 -14.02 -15.96 -33.29
CA PRO A 45 -12.68 -16.50 -33.51
C PRO A 45 -11.68 -16.11 -32.41
N LYS A 46 -10.82 -17.06 -32.02
CA LYS A 46 -9.66 -16.84 -31.12
C LYS A 46 -8.70 -15.80 -31.72
N LYS A 47 -8.68 -14.57 -31.18
CA LYS A 47 -7.61 -13.61 -31.47
C LYS A 47 -6.29 -14.07 -30.82
N LYS A 48 -5.25 -14.29 -31.64
CA LYS A 48 -3.87 -14.39 -31.15
C LYS A 48 -3.47 -13.06 -30.50
N SER A 49 -3.17 -13.08 -29.21
CA SER A 49 -2.65 -11.91 -28.49
C SER A 49 -1.18 -11.69 -28.83
N THR A 50 -0.88 -10.81 -29.78
CA THR A 50 0.47 -10.29 -30.01
C THR A 50 0.85 -9.40 -28.82
N ALA A 51 1.50 -10.02 -27.82
CA ALA A 51 1.92 -9.34 -26.61
C ALA A 51 2.97 -8.27 -26.94
N LYS A 52 2.58 -6.99 -26.92
CA LYS A 52 3.55 -5.90 -26.77
C LYS A 52 4.30 -6.09 -25.45
N PRO A 53 5.62 -5.82 -25.42
CA PRO A 53 6.40 -5.99 -24.20
C PRO A 53 5.81 -5.13 -23.09
N LYS A 54 5.46 -5.75 -21.96
CA LYS A 54 5.12 -5.02 -20.73
C LYS A 54 6.32 -4.13 -20.38
N LYS A 55 6.10 -2.85 -20.08
CA LYS A 55 7.14 -2.05 -19.40
C LYS A 55 7.52 -2.80 -18.13
N ALA A 56 8.74 -3.30 -18.06
CA ALA A 56 9.25 -3.93 -16.85
C ALA A 56 9.24 -2.88 -15.74
N ILE A 57 8.62 -3.22 -14.60
CA ILE A 57 8.66 -2.35 -13.42
C ILE A 57 10.13 -2.32 -12.99
N LYS A 58 10.73 -1.12 -12.93
CA LYS A 58 12.10 -0.98 -12.39
C LYS A 58 12.05 -1.23 -10.89
N GLU A 59 12.36 -2.45 -10.48
CA GLU A 59 12.59 -2.79 -9.07
C GLU A 59 13.92 -2.17 -8.60
N THR A 60 13.87 -0.88 -8.27
CA THR A 60 14.95 -0.22 -7.52
C THR A 60 14.92 -0.68 -6.06
N LEU A 61 16.01 -0.47 -5.33
CA LEU A 61 16.09 -0.77 -3.89
C LEU A 61 14.97 -0.09 -3.07
N LEU A 62 14.47 1.05 -3.57
CA LEU A 62 13.51 1.94 -2.90
C LEU A 62 12.09 1.84 -3.48
N ALA A 63 11.87 0.95 -4.45
CA ALA A 63 10.54 0.62 -4.94
C ALA A 63 9.75 -0.15 -3.85
N PRO A 64 8.51 0.25 -3.53
CA PRO A 64 7.70 -0.45 -2.54
C PRO A 64 7.44 -1.89 -2.96
N ARG A 65 7.47 -2.77 -1.95
CA ARG A 65 7.33 -4.22 -2.07
C ARG A 65 6.02 -4.62 -1.41
N PHE A 66 5.47 -5.75 -1.85
CA PHE A 66 4.41 -6.41 -1.09
C PHE A 66 5.03 -7.34 -0.05
N TYR A 67 4.45 -7.38 1.13
CA TYR A 67 4.98 -8.15 2.26
C TYR A 67 4.10 -9.36 2.60
N THR A 68 4.73 -10.40 3.13
CA THR A 68 4.07 -11.60 3.65
C THR A 68 4.83 -12.08 4.88
N THR A 69 4.23 -12.96 5.68
CA THR A 69 4.79 -13.38 6.96
C THR A 69 4.62 -14.86 7.26
N ASP A 70 5.22 -15.28 8.36
CA ASP A 70 4.97 -16.57 8.98
C ASP A 70 3.63 -16.46 9.73
N PHE A 71 2.54 -16.77 9.04
CA PHE A 71 1.19 -16.62 9.57
C PHE A 71 0.88 -17.59 10.72
N ASP A 72 1.64 -18.68 10.82
CA ASP A 72 1.41 -19.73 11.80
C ASP A 72 2.22 -19.38 13.08
N GLU A 73 3.39 -18.73 12.93
CA GLU A 73 4.05 -17.98 14.02
C GLU A 73 3.15 -16.83 14.52
N MET A 74 2.51 -16.04 13.64
CA MET A 74 1.53 -15.01 14.05
C MET A 74 0.37 -15.61 14.85
N GLU A 75 -0.24 -16.69 14.37
CA GLU A 75 -1.36 -17.33 15.03
C GLU A 75 -0.99 -17.86 16.43
N THR A 76 0.22 -18.41 16.57
CA THR A 76 0.80 -18.81 17.86
C THR A 76 0.99 -17.62 18.81
N LEU A 77 1.46 -16.47 18.31
CA LEU A 77 1.74 -15.26 19.09
C LEU A 77 0.46 -14.60 19.64
N PHE A 78 -0.66 -14.70 18.93
CA PHE A 78 -1.97 -14.16 19.31
C PHE A 78 -2.91 -15.16 20.00
N ASN A 79 -2.52 -16.44 20.12
CA ASN A 79 -3.34 -17.46 20.77
C ASN A 79 -3.44 -17.20 22.28
N THR A 80 -4.67 -17.05 22.79
CA THR A 80 -4.98 -16.74 24.20
C THR A 80 -4.76 -17.93 25.16
N GLU A 81 -4.74 -19.16 24.65
CA GLU A 81 -4.37 -20.36 25.41
C GLU A 81 -2.85 -20.43 25.64
N ILE A 82 -2.06 -20.04 24.64
CA ILE A 82 -0.58 -20.12 24.63
C ILE A 82 0.05 -18.86 25.25
N ASN A 83 -0.32 -17.66 24.81
CA ASN A 83 0.32 -16.41 25.25
C ASN A 83 -0.48 -15.72 26.37
N LYS A 84 -0.03 -15.88 27.61
CA LYS A 84 -0.65 -15.27 28.80
C LYS A 84 -0.30 -13.79 29.03
N ASN A 85 0.46 -13.17 28.12
CA ASN A 85 0.76 -11.73 28.15
C ASN A 85 -0.23 -10.88 27.33
N LEU A 86 -1.22 -11.51 26.67
CA LEU A 86 -2.24 -10.81 25.89
C LEU A 86 -3.21 -10.08 26.83
N ASN A 87 -3.20 -8.75 26.77
CA ASN A 87 -4.09 -7.90 27.54
C ASN A 87 -5.41 -7.69 26.77
N GLU A 88 -6.30 -8.69 26.80
CA GLU A 88 -7.56 -8.66 26.04
C GLU A 88 -8.41 -7.41 26.34
N ALA A 89 -8.39 -6.88 27.57
CA ALA A 89 -9.11 -5.65 27.92
C ALA A 89 -8.55 -4.40 27.21
N GLU A 90 -7.23 -4.32 26.97
CA GLU A 90 -6.60 -3.27 26.18
C GLU A 90 -6.93 -3.43 24.69
N PHE A 91 -6.98 -4.66 24.18
CA PHE A 91 -7.43 -4.94 22.81
C PHE A 91 -8.93 -4.66 22.61
N GLU A 92 -9.80 -4.98 23.57
CA GLU A 92 -11.23 -4.64 23.51
C GLU A 92 -11.47 -3.12 23.50
N ALA A 93 -10.75 -2.38 24.34
CA ALA A 93 -10.80 -0.92 24.35
C ALA A 93 -10.34 -0.31 23.02
N LEU A 94 -9.19 -0.77 22.50
CA LEU A 94 -8.70 -0.40 21.17
C LEU A 94 -9.71 -0.75 20.06
N LEU A 95 -10.40 -1.88 20.17
CA LEU A 95 -11.40 -2.30 19.19
C LEU A 95 -12.60 -1.35 19.12
N GLN A 96 -13.04 -0.76 20.24
CA GLN A 96 -14.12 0.24 20.21
C GLN A 96 -13.68 1.55 19.54
N GLU A 97 -12.45 1.99 19.79
CA GLU A 97 -11.84 3.14 19.11
C GLU A 97 -11.76 2.91 17.58
N PHE A 98 -11.35 1.71 17.13
CA PHE A 98 -11.36 1.33 15.72
C PHE A 98 -12.77 1.23 15.09
N LYS A 99 -13.77 0.79 15.88
CA LYS A 99 -15.18 0.69 15.46
C LYS A 99 -15.88 2.04 15.34
N THR A 100 -15.40 3.06 16.04
CA THR A 100 -16.02 4.40 16.04
C THR A 100 -15.78 5.16 14.71
N ASP A 101 -14.74 4.80 13.95
CA ASP A 101 -14.52 5.20 12.54
C ASP A 101 -14.69 6.71 12.26
N TYR A 102 -14.09 7.56 13.10
CA TYR A 102 -14.13 9.03 13.01
C TYR A 102 -13.83 9.60 11.61
N ASN A 103 -13.11 8.85 10.78
CA ASN A 103 -12.67 9.25 9.44
C ASN A 103 -13.52 8.68 8.29
N GLN A 104 -14.64 8.02 8.57
CA GLN A 104 -15.53 7.38 7.58
C GLN A 104 -15.87 8.29 6.38
N THR A 105 -16.17 9.57 6.65
CA THR A 105 -16.55 10.58 5.64
C THR A 105 -15.42 11.53 5.23
N HIS A 106 -14.25 11.47 5.87
CA HIS A 106 -13.16 12.42 5.68
C HIS A 106 -12.55 12.38 4.27
N PHE A 107 -12.45 11.18 3.68
CA PHE A 107 -11.72 10.95 2.42
C PHE A 107 -12.53 11.31 1.14
N VAL A 108 -13.36 12.36 1.22
CA VAL A 108 -14.13 12.93 0.11
C VAL A 108 -13.32 14.04 -0.56
N ARG A 109 -13.17 13.95 -1.89
CA ARG A 109 -12.39 14.89 -2.69
C ARG A 109 -13.25 16.02 -3.27
N ASN A 110 -12.65 17.21 -3.40
CA ASN A 110 -13.25 18.38 -4.04
C ASN A 110 -12.61 18.67 -5.43
N LYS A 111 -13.04 19.77 -6.07
CA LYS A 111 -12.55 20.19 -7.41
C LYS A 111 -11.07 20.66 -7.41
N GLU A 112 -10.57 21.19 -6.29
CA GLU A 112 -9.21 21.76 -6.17
C GLU A 112 -8.12 20.77 -6.60
N PHE A 113 -8.34 19.47 -6.38
CA PHE A 113 -7.38 18.40 -6.71
C PHE A 113 -7.03 18.40 -8.20
N LYS A 114 -8.03 18.50 -9.08
CA LYS A 114 -7.80 18.41 -10.52
C LYS A 114 -7.11 19.67 -11.03
N GLU A 115 -7.57 20.84 -10.58
CA GLU A 115 -6.95 22.13 -10.87
C GLU A 115 -5.49 22.21 -10.40
N ALA A 116 -5.15 21.58 -9.27
CA ALA A 116 -3.77 21.49 -8.79
C ALA A 116 -2.93 20.49 -9.61
N ALA A 117 -3.48 19.34 -10.00
CA ALA A 117 -2.79 18.38 -10.88
C ALA A 117 -2.42 19.00 -12.23
N ASP A 118 -3.27 19.84 -12.81
CA ASP A 118 -3.03 20.49 -14.11
C ASP A 118 -2.04 21.67 -14.02
N LYS A 119 -1.88 22.27 -12.82
CA LYS A 119 -0.83 23.27 -12.52
C LYS A 119 0.55 22.62 -12.29
N LEU A 120 0.60 21.34 -11.94
CA LEU A 120 1.85 20.61 -11.67
C LEU A 120 2.55 20.16 -12.97
N GLN A 121 3.68 20.78 -13.28
CA GLN A 121 4.45 20.54 -14.51
C GLN A 121 5.92 20.18 -14.24
N GLY A 122 6.65 19.81 -15.30
CA GLY A 122 8.09 19.56 -15.26
C GLY A 122 8.53 18.48 -14.27
N PRO A 123 9.74 18.59 -13.69
CA PRO A 123 10.25 17.62 -12.71
C PRO A 123 9.34 17.44 -11.49
N LEU A 124 8.72 18.52 -11.00
CA LEU A 124 7.83 18.48 -9.82
C LEU A 124 6.65 17.53 -10.04
N ARG A 125 6.04 17.54 -11.23
CA ARG A 125 5.00 16.59 -11.62
C ARG A 125 5.48 15.14 -11.56
N GLN A 126 6.69 14.85 -12.03
CA GLN A 126 7.25 13.50 -12.01
C GLN A 126 7.48 13.02 -10.57
N ILE A 127 8.09 13.86 -9.72
CA ILE A 127 8.35 13.56 -8.31
C ILE A 127 7.03 13.31 -7.56
N PHE A 128 6.01 14.13 -7.82
CA PHE A 128 4.71 14.00 -7.15
C PHE A 128 3.92 12.76 -7.60
N VAL A 129 3.99 12.41 -8.89
CA VAL A 129 3.43 11.14 -9.40
C VAL A 129 4.16 9.93 -8.80
N GLU A 130 5.50 9.97 -8.69
CA GLU A 130 6.26 8.89 -8.07
C GLU A 130 5.91 8.73 -6.57
N PHE A 131 5.73 9.84 -5.85
CA PHE A 131 5.23 9.84 -4.48
C PHE A 131 3.86 9.16 -4.37
N LEU A 132 2.88 9.58 -5.18
CA LEU A 132 1.54 8.99 -5.19
C LEU A 132 1.54 7.49 -5.56
N GLU A 133 2.30 7.08 -6.58
CA GLU A 133 2.44 5.66 -6.96
C GLU A 133 3.02 4.84 -5.80
N ARG A 134 4.02 5.39 -5.11
CA ARG A 134 4.76 4.64 -4.08
C ARG A 134 4.02 4.56 -2.76
N SER A 135 3.41 5.64 -2.29
CA SER A 135 2.48 5.59 -1.15
C SER A 135 1.31 4.66 -1.46
N CYS A 136 0.65 4.79 -2.63
CA CYS A 136 -0.49 3.92 -2.97
C CYS A 136 -0.13 2.43 -2.97
N THR A 137 1.11 2.09 -3.33
CA THR A 137 1.60 0.70 -3.32
C THR A 137 1.99 0.23 -1.91
N ALA A 138 2.35 1.15 -1.00
CA ALA A 138 2.69 0.84 0.39
C ALA A 138 1.42 0.55 1.21
N GLU A 139 0.45 1.46 1.28
CA GLU A 139 -0.78 1.27 2.06
C GLU A 139 -1.60 0.10 1.49
N PHE A 140 -1.58 -0.12 0.17
CA PHE A 140 -2.18 -1.32 -0.43
C PHE A 140 -1.45 -2.63 -0.05
N SER A 141 -0.17 -2.59 0.33
CA SER A 141 0.51 -3.75 0.93
C SER A 141 0.10 -3.98 2.39
N GLY A 142 -0.11 -2.91 3.16
CA GLY A 142 -0.61 -3.01 4.54
C GLY A 142 -1.99 -3.65 4.57
N PHE A 143 -2.91 -3.13 3.74
CA PHE A 143 -4.22 -3.72 3.47
C PHE A 143 -4.18 -5.24 3.23
N LEU A 144 -3.33 -5.71 2.32
CA LEU A 144 -3.25 -7.14 1.96
C LEU A 144 -2.80 -8.00 3.14
N LEU A 145 -1.82 -7.53 3.91
CA LEU A 145 -1.29 -8.23 5.07
C LEU A 145 -2.31 -8.29 6.20
N TYR A 146 -2.88 -7.15 6.59
CA TYR A 146 -3.86 -7.08 7.69
C TYR A 146 -5.14 -7.83 7.34
N LYS A 147 -5.58 -7.80 6.07
CA LYS A 147 -6.75 -8.57 5.62
C LYS A 147 -6.57 -10.08 5.75
N GLU A 148 -5.37 -10.61 5.48
CA GLU A 148 -5.09 -12.05 5.65
C GLU A 148 -4.95 -12.41 7.14
N LEU A 149 -4.35 -11.54 7.97
CA LEU A 149 -4.30 -11.71 9.42
C LEU A 149 -5.70 -11.71 10.05
N GLY A 150 -6.51 -10.70 9.74
CA GLY A 150 -7.92 -10.60 10.15
C GLY A 150 -8.82 -11.71 9.59
N ARG A 151 -8.38 -12.44 8.55
CA ARG A 151 -9.04 -13.67 8.08
C ARG A 151 -8.63 -14.90 8.88
N ARG A 152 -7.33 -15.08 9.16
CA ARG A 152 -6.78 -16.26 9.85
C ARG A 152 -7.12 -16.27 11.33
N LEU A 153 -6.84 -15.18 12.03
CA LEU A 153 -6.90 -15.10 13.49
C LEU A 153 -8.33 -15.24 14.06
N LYS A 154 -9.39 -15.26 13.24
CA LYS A 154 -10.80 -15.29 13.69
C LYS A 154 -11.17 -16.44 14.63
N LYS A 155 -10.43 -17.55 14.60
CA LYS A 155 -10.63 -18.68 15.52
C LYS A 155 -9.79 -18.63 16.80
N THR A 156 -8.72 -17.84 16.78
CA THR A 156 -7.61 -17.93 17.73
C THR A 156 -7.48 -16.68 18.61
N ASN A 157 -7.83 -15.52 18.05
CA ASN A 157 -8.19 -14.31 18.80
C ASN A 157 -9.19 -13.47 17.97
N PRO A 158 -10.50 -13.57 18.25
CA PRO A 158 -11.53 -12.82 17.52
C PRO A 158 -11.40 -11.30 17.62
N VAL A 159 -10.95 -10.77 18.76
CA VAL A 159 -10.80 -9.33 19.02
C VAL A 159 -9.71 -8.76 18.11
N VAL A 160 -8.51 -9.35 18.15
CA VAL A 160 -7.37 -8.98 17.30
C VAL A 160 -7.69 -9.18 15.82
N ALA A 161 -8.45 -10.23 15.45
CA ALA A 161 -8.86 -10.46 14.07
C ALA A 161 -9.83 -9.38 13.55
N GLU A 162 -10.72 -8.88 14.40
CA GLU A 162 -11.61 -7.75 14.11
C GLU A 162 -10.80 -6.44 13.97
N ILE A 163 -9.82 -6.18 14.86
CA ILE A 163 -8.92 -5.01 14.75
C ILE A 163 -8.17 -5.02 13.41
N PHE A 164 -7.49 -6.12 13.06
CA PHE A 164 -6.79 -6.22 11.76
C PHE A 164 -7.75 -6.07 10.57
N SER A 165 -9.01 -6.51 10.70
CA SER A 165 -10.03 -6.29 9.67
C SER A 165 -10.37 -4.79 9.51
N LEU A 166 -10.47 -4.04 10.61
CA LEU A 166 -10.73 -2.59 10.60
C LEU A 166 -9.51 -1.77 10.16
N MET A 167 -8.29 -2.16 10.55
CA MET A 167 -7.06 -1.58 9.97
C MET A 167 -7.02 -1.79 8.45
N SER A 168 -7.43 -2.96 7.94
CA SER A 168 -7.50 -3.21 6.50
C SER A 168 -8.56 -2.35 5.78
N ARG A 169 -9.65 -1.93 6.46
CA ARG A 169 -10.61 -0.94 5.94
C ARG A 169 -9.91 0.41 5.74
N ASP A 170 -9.13 0.85 6.73
CA ASP A 170 -8.47 2.16 6.72
C ASP A 170 -7.40 2.21 5.62
N GLU A 171 -6.51 1.22 5.58
CA GLU A 171 -5.49 1.03 4.53
C GLU A 171 -6.09 0.99 3.10
N ALA A 172 -7.23 0.31 2.93
CA ALA A 172 -7.95 0.30 1.65
C ALA A 172 -8.55 1.67 1.28
N ARG A 173 -8.99 2.44 2.28
CA ARG A 173 -9.49 3.82 2.12
C ARG A 173 -8.35 4.76 1.71
N HIS A 174 -7.20 4.65 2.38
CA HIS A 174 -5.97 5.38 2.13
C HIS A 174 -5.42 5.11 0.72
N ALA A 175 -5.18 3.85 0.37
CA ALA A 175 -4.74 3.43 -0.97
C ALA A 175 -5.75 3.86 -2.05
N GLY A 176 -7.05 3.73 -1.80
CA GLY A 176 -8.11 4.18 -2.70
C GLY A 176 -8.10 5.69 -2.94
N PHE A 177 -7.77 6.50 -1.93
CA PHE A 177 -7.65 7.95 -2.02
C PHE A 177 -6.42 8.38 -2.83
N LEU A 178 -5.27 7.71 -2.63
CA LEU A 178 -4.05 7.93 -3.39
C LEU A 178 -4.19 7.51 -4.86
N ASN A 179 -4.82 6.36 -5.14
CA ASN A 179 -5.06 5.91 -6.52
C ASN A 179 -6.03 6.84 -7.26
N LYS A 180 -7.07 7.36 -6.58
CA LYS A 180 -7.89 8.46 -7.11
C LYS A 180 -7.03 9.69 -7.42
N GLY A 181 -6.06 10.03 -6.58
CA GLY A 181 -5.12 11.13 -6.80
C GLY A 181 -4.24 10.96 -8.04
N LEU A 182 -3.85 9.74 -8.40
CA LEU A 182 -3.15 9.46 -9.67
C LEU A 182 -4.04 9.74 -10.89
N SER A 183 -5.35 9.53 -10.78
CA SER A 183 -6.30 9.74 -11.89
C SER A 183 -6.34 11.19 -12.36
N ASP A 184 -6.07 12.17 -11.49
CA ASP A 184 -5.99 13.59 -11.86
C ASP A 184 -4.81 13.87 -12.81
N PHE A 185 -3.75 13.07 -12.73
CA PHE A 185 -2.59 13.07 -13.62
C PHE A 185 -2.76 12.17 -14.86
N ASN A 186 -3.98 11.64 -15.08
CA ASN A 186 -4.35 10.64 -16.09
C ASN A 186 -3.61 9.29 -15.92
N LEU A 187 -3.39 8.87 -14.67
CA LEU A 187 -2.74 7.61 -14.32
C LEU A 187 -3.61 6.80 -13.36
N ALA A 188 -3.50 5.46 -13.36
CA ALA A 188 -4.18 4.62 -12.38
C ALA A 188 -3.37 3.34 -12.15
N LEU A 189 -3.33 2.89 -10.89
CA LEU A 189 -2.80 1.57 -10.55
C LEU A 189 -3.91 0.53 -10.57
N ASP A 190 -3.75 -0.49 -11.41
CA ASP A 190 -4.54 -1.72 -11.30
C ASP A 190 -4.01 -2.53 -10.10
N LEU A 191 -4.57 -2.22 -8.92
CA LEU A 191 -4.27 -2.88 -7.66
C LEU A 191 -4.54 -4.39 -7.74
N GLY A 192 -5.57 -4.81 -8.51
CA GLY A 192 -5.89 -6.21 -8.76
C GLY A 192 -4.81 -6.94 -9.56
N PHE A 193 -4.27 -6.30 -10.61
CA PHE A 193 -3.11 -6.81 -11.34
C PHE A 193 -1.85 -6.85 -10.46
N LEU A 194 -1.60 -5.81 -9.66
CA LEU A 194 -0.42 -5.75 -8.79
C LEU A 194 -0.35 -6.96 -7.85
N THR A 195 -1.45 -7.39 -7.22
CA THR A 195 -1.47 -8.60 -6.34
C THR A 195 -0.96 -9.87 -7.02
N LYS A 196 -1.11 -9.97 -8.34
CA LYS A 196 -0.75 -11.14 -9.17
C LYS A 196 0.60 -10.99 -9.88
N ALA A 197 1.12 -9.76 -9.95
CA ALA A 197 2.30 -9.41 -10.74
C ALA A 197 3.54 -9.08 -9.87
N ARG A 198 3.35 -8.68 -8.61
CA ARG A 198 4.44 -8.41 -7.67
C ARG A 198 4.91 -9.69 -6.96
N LYS A 199 6.21 -9.75 -6.65
CA LYS A 199 6.76 -10.72 -5.71
C LYS A 199 6.48 -10.26 -4.28
N TYR A 200 5.97 -11.16 -3.45
CA TYR A 200 5.87 -10.94 -2.01
C TYR A 200 7.26 -11.15 -1.37
N THR A 201 7.62 -10.25 -0.46
CA THR A 201 8.87 -10.30 0.32
C THR A 201 8.51 -10.79 1.73
N PHE A 202 9.07 -11.92 2.14
CA PHE A 202 8.80 -12.52 3.44
C PHE A 202 9.55 -11.80 4.57
N PHE A 203 8.86 -11.52 5.66
CA PHE A 203 9.44 -11.08 6.93
C PHE A 203 8.85 -11.88 8.10
N LYS A 204 9.70 -12.29 9.05
CA LYS A 204 9.21 -12.89 10.31
C LYS A 204 8.40 -11.87 11.14
N PRO A 205 7.38 -12.31 11.88
CA PRO A 205 6.52 -11.47 12.74
C PRO A 205 7.26 -10.40 13.54
N LYS A 206 8.33 -10.76 14.25
CA LYS A 206 9.18 -9.83 15.01
C LYS A 206 9.63 -8.61 14.20
N PHE A 207 9.98 -8.79 12.93
CA PHE A 207 10.40 -7.68 12.06
C PHE A 207 9.23 -6.87 11.51
N ILE A 208 8.05 -7.47 11.31
CA ILE A 208 6.85 -6.74 10.92
C ILE A 208 6.38 -5.85 12.06
N PHE A 209 6.32 -6.36 13.30
CA PHE A 209 5.92 -5.57 14.45
C PHE A 209 6.84 -4.35 14.68
N TYR A 210 8.17 -4.53 14.57
CA TYR A 210 9.09 -3.39 14.56
C TYR A 210 8.87 -2.46 13.37
N ALA A 211 8.78 -3.00 12.14
CA ALA A 211 8.68 -2.18 10.94
C ALA A 211 7.43 -1.31 10.96
N THR A 212 6.26 -1.90 11.27
CA THR A 212 4.96 -1.22 11.31
C THR A 212 4.83 -0.25 12.48
N TYR A 213 5.20 -0.66 13.71
CA TYR A 213 5.17 0.28 14.86
C TYR A 213 6.02 1.53 14.61
N LEU A 214 7.20 1.34 13.98
CA LEU A 214 8.12 2.43 13.68
C LEU A 214 7.71 3.20 12.42
N SER A 215 7.11 2.58 11.39
CA SER A 215 6.57 3.33 10.24
C SER A 215 5.39 4.21 10.64
N GLU A 216 4.49 3.74 11.51
CA GLU A 216 3.30 4.51 11.89
C GLU A 216 3.67 5.68 12.79
N LYS A 217 4.48 5.46 13.82
CA LYS A 217 4.90 6.58 14.69
C LYS A 217 5.87 7.55 13.98
N ILE A 218 6.75 7.11 13.06
CA ILE A 218 7.57 8.05 12.25
C ILE A 218 6.71 8.75 11.18
N GLY A 219 5.80 8.03 10.54
CA GLY A 219 4.87 8.52 9.51
C GLY A 219 3.98 9.62 10.06
N TYR A 220 3.37 9.39 11.22
CA TYR A 220 2.64 10.39 12.00
C TYR A 220 3.45 11.69 12.18
N TRP A 221 4.66 11.59 12.78
CA TRP A 221 5.50 12.76 13.06
C TRP A 221 5.98 13.48 11.78
N ARG A 222 6.18 12.76 10.67
CA ARG A 222 6.49 13.32 9.35
C ARG A 222 5.29 14.09 8.79
N TYR A 223 4.12 13.45 8.71
CA TYR A 223 2.93 14.02 8.10
C TYR A 223 2.35 15.19 8.90
N ILE A 224 2.33 15.12 10.24
CA ILE A 224 1.87 16.25 11.07
C ILE A 224 2.82 17.46 10.97
N THR A 225 4.13 17.23 10.82
CA THR A 225 5.12 18.31 10.59
C THR A 225 4.92 18.96 9.22
N ILE A 226 4.70 18.17 8.17
CA ILE A 226 4.40 18.68 6.81
C ILE A 226 3.09 19.48 6.82
N TYR A 227 2.02 18.95 7.43
CA TYR A 227 0.74 19.63 7.55
C TYR A 227 0.87 20.97 8.30
N ARG A 228 1.49 20.97 9.49
CA ARG A 228 1.72 22.20 10.28
C ARG A 228 2.53 23.24 9.51
N HIS A 229 3.58 22.82 8.79
CA HIS A 229 4.36 23.72 7.96
C HIS A 229 3.53 24.33 6.83
N LEU A 230 2.78 23.52 6.06
CA LEU A 230 1.95 24.00 4.95
C LEU A 230 0.75 24.84 5.41
N LYS A 231 0.24 24.61 6.63
CA LYS A 231 -0.79 25.45 7.27
C LYS A 231 -0.28 26.85 7.61
N THR A 232 1.03 27.00 7.88
CA THR A 232 1.69 28.31 8.08
C THR A 232 2.22 28.91 6.79
N ASN A 233 2.50 28.11 5.75
CA ASN A 233 3.10 28.53 4.48
C ASN A 233 2.28 27.95 3.29
N PRO A 234 1.05 28.45 3.03
CA PRO A 234 0.15 27.86 2.04
C PRO A 234 0.67 27.92 0.59
N GLU A 235 1.59 28.85 0.30
CA GLU A 235 2.24 29.04 -1.00
C GLU A 235 3.08 27.83 -1.45
N TYR A 236 3.52 26.98 -0.52
CA TYR A 236 4.23 25.73 -0.83
C TYR A 236 3.30 24.51 -0.98
N GLN A 237 1.98 24.66 -0.78
CA GLN A 237 1.01 23.58 -0.88
C GLN A 237 0.69 23.27 -2.36
N CYS A 238 1.56 22.51 -3.00
CA CYS A 238 1.47 22.17 -4.43
C CYS A 238 0.28 21.26 -4.81
N TYR A 239 -0.37 20.60 -3.85
CA TYR A 239 -1.51 19.71 -4.07
C TYR A 239 -2.41 19.58 -2.82
N PRO A 240 -3.75 19.45 -2.92
CA PRO A 240 -4.64 19.47 -1.76
C PRO A 240 -4.53 18.27 -0.80
N ILE A 241 -3.84 17.18 -1.16
CA ILE A 241 -3.75 15.97 -0.34
C ILE A 241 -3.27 16.26 1.09
N PHE A 242 -2.36 17.22 1.25
CA PHE A 242 -1.79 17.59 2.54
C PHE A 242 -2.83 18.16 3.53
N LYS A 243 -3.95 18.73 3.04
CA LYS A 243 -5.08 19.16 3.89
C LYS A 243 -5.71 18.00 4.66
N TYR A 244 -5.62 16.78 4.13
CA TYR A 244 -6.26 15.59 4.69
C TYR A 244 -5.38 14.86 5.71
N PHE A 245 -4.10 15.24 5.85
CA PHE A 245 -3.12 14.53 6.67
C PHE A 245 -3.37 14.62 8.18
N GLU A 246 -4.00 15.69 8.71
CA GLU A 246 -4.25 15.82 10.15
C GLU A 246 -5.16 14.71 10.70
N ASN A 247 -6.20 14.37 9.94
CA ASN A 247 -7.14 13.30 10.27
C ASN A 247 -6.59 11.91 9.89
N TRP A 248 -5.89 11.79 8.75
CA TRP A 248 -5.19 10.55 8.38
C TRP A 248 -4.21 10.14 9.49
N CYS A 249 -3.42 11.08 10.02
CA CYS A 249 -2.55 10.86 11.17
C CYS A 249 -3.25 10.25 12.40
N GLN A 250 -4.56 10.43 12.58
CA GLN A 250 -5.29 9.79 13.69
C GLN A 250 -5.54 8.30 13.44
N ASP A 251 -5.68 7.87 12.18
CA ASP A 251 -5.69 6.45 11.83
C ASP A 251 -4.32 5.85 12.17
N GLU A 252 -3.22 6.44 11.68
CA GLU A 252 -1.88 5.89 11.93
C GLU A 252 -1.50 5.92 13.42
N ASN A 253 -2.01 6.90 14.18
CA ASN A 253 -1.81 6.90 15.62
C ASN A 253 -2.51 5.70 16.29
N ARG A 254 -3.80 5.46 16.00
CA ARG A 254 -4.55 4.27 16.46
C ARG A 254 -3.87 2.96 16.07
N HIS A 255 -3.41 2.86 14.81
CA HIS A 255 -2.66 1.69 14.30
C HIS A 255 -1.38 1.49 15.12
N GLY A 256 -0.61 2.55 15.34
CA GLY A 256 0.59 2.53 16.17
C GLY A 256 0.33 2.24 17.66
N ASP A 257 -0.85 2.58 18.20
CA ASP A 257 -1.22 2.28 19.59
C ASP A 257 -1.66 0.81 19.76
N PHE A 258 -2.36 0.24 18.79
CA PHE A 258 -2.57 -1.21 18.72
C PHE A 258 -1.25 -1.99 18.59
N PHE A 259 -0.34 -1.54 17.71
CA PHE A 259 0.99 -2.15 17.63
C PHE A 259 1.83 -1.96 18.91
N SER A 260 1.55 -0.92 19.72
CA SER A 260 2.14 -0.76 21.05
C SER A 260 1.65 -1.84 22.02
N ALA A 261 0.33 -2.01 22.18
CA ALA A 261 -0.27 -3.05 23.03
C ALA A 261 0.16 -4.47 22.61
N LEU A 262 0.19 -4.73 21.31
CA LEU A 262 0.73 -5.95 20.71
C LEU A 262 2.19 -6.18 21.12
N MET A 263 3.05 -5.16 21.06
CA MET A 263 4.46 -5.27 21.45
C MET A 263 4.64 -5.48 22.96
N LYS A 264 3.80 -4.88 23.82
CA LYS A 264 3.78 -5.16 25.28
C LYS A 264 3.49 -6.64 25.54
N ALA A 265 2.50 -7.21 24.84
CA ALA A 265 2.13 -8.62 24.92
C ALA A 265 3.18 -9.60 24.33
N GLN A 266 4.33 -9.09 23.89
CA GLN A 266 5.45 -9.87 23.36
C GLN A 266 6.80 -9.38 23.97
N PRO A 267 7.02 -9.54 25.29
CA PRO A 267 8.19 -8.97 25.99
C PRO A 267 9.54 -9.43 25.43
N GLN A 268 9.61 -10.60 24.78
CA GLN A 268 10.77 -11.11 24.03
C GLN A 268 11.15 -10.27 22.78
N PHE A 269 10.30 -9.32 22.39
CA PHE A 269 10.58 -8.33 21.35
C PHE A 269 10.92 -6.94 21.91
N LEU A 270 10.71 -6.66 23.20
CA LEU A 270 11.07 -5.39 23.84
C LEU A 270 12.38 -5.44 24.64
N ASN A 271 12.60 -6.52 25.40
CA ASN A 271 13.63 -6.54 26.45
C ASN A 271 15.05 -6.92 25.96
N ASP A 272 15.19 -7.37 24.72
CA ASP A 272 16.46 -7.74 24.08
C ASP A 272 17.33 -6.50 23.74
N TRP A 273 18.65 -6.58 23.97
CA TRP A 273 19.59 -5.52 23.53
C TRP A 273 19.54 -5.33 22.01
N LYS A 274 19.25 -6.40 21.24
CA LYS A 274 19.08 -6.34 19.80
C LYS A 274 17.84 -5.53 19.43
N ALA A 275 16.75 -5.58 20.21
CA ALA A 275 15.56 -4.77 19.98
C ALA A 275 15.90 -3.27 20.04
N LYS A 276 16.65 -2.86 21.07
CA LYS A 276 17.10 -1.47 21.25
C LYS A 276 18.03 -1.01 20.12
N LEU A 277 18.82 -1.91 19.52
CA LEU A 277 19.59 -1.61 18.30
C LEU A 277 18.74 -1.57 17.03
N TRP A 278 17.78 -2.47 16.85
CA TRP A 278 16.86 -2.45 15.70
C TRP A 278 16.03 -1.16 15.67
N SER A 279 15.45 -0.73 16.79
CA SER A 279 14.70 0.54 16.86
C SER A 279 15.58 1.76 16.56
N ARG A 280 16.87 1.73 16.93
CA ARG A 280 17.86 2.76 16.53
C ARG A 280 18.16 2.70 15.03
N PHE A 281 18.39 1.50 14.48
CA PHE A 281 18.68 1.30 13.07
C PHE A 281 17.51 1.72 12.17
N PHE A 282 16.28 1.32 12.49
CA PHE A 282 15.08 1.71 11.75
C PHE A 282 14.81 3.22 11.85
N CYS A 283 14.97 3.83 13.02
CA CYS A 283 14.91 5.29 13.16
C CYS A 283 15.94 5.98 12.24
N LEU A 284 17.20 5.54 12.27
CA LEU A 284 18.26 6.12 11.43
C LEU A 284 18.02 5.88 9.95
N SER A 285 17.58 4.69 9.52
CA SER A 285 17.38 4.35 8.12
C SER A 285 16.16 5.04 7.50
N VAL A 286 15.04 5.15 8.23
CA VAL A 286 13.85 5.89 7.78
C VAL A 286 14.12 7.40 7.72
N ASN A 287 14.85 7.96 8.68
CA ASN A 287 15.30 9.36 8.59
C ASN A 287 16.32 9.58 7.46
N SER A 288 17.26 8.66 7.25
CA SER A 288 18.27 8.77 6.19
C SER A 288 17.66 8.66 4.80
N THR A 289 16.74 7.72 4.58
CA THR A 289 15.99 7.62 3.31
C THR A 289 15.10 8.83 3.08
N SER A 290 14.39 9.32 4.11
CA SER A 290 13.60 10.56 4.02
C SER A 290 14.48 11.76 3.66
N CYS A 291 15.65 11.90 4.29
CA CYS A 291 16.64 12.94 3.99
C CYS A 291 17.21 12.83 2.57
N LEU A 292 17.48 11.61 2.08
CA LEU A 292 17.92 11.37 0.71
C LEU A 292 16.84 11.76 -0.32
N TYR A 293 15.56 11.51 -0.06
CA TYR A 293 14.47 11.98 -0.91
C TYR A 293 14.33 13.52 -0.88
N VAL A 294 14.37 14.12 0.31
CA VAL A 294 14.32 15.58 0.51
C VAL A 294 15.50 16.31 -0.15
N LYS A 295 16.71 15.73 -0.13
CA LYS A 295 17.92 16.31 -0.73
C LYS A 295 17.97 16.21 -2.25
N ASN A 296 17.50 15.11 -2.85
CA ASN A 296 17.54 14.96 -4.31
C ASN A 296 16.48 15.82 -5.03
N TYR A 297 15.41 16.25 -4.36
CA TYR A 297 14.21 16.77 -5.02
C TYR A 297 13.56 17.99 -4.33
N TYR A 298 14.15 19.18 -4.55
CA TYR A 298 13.58 20.54 -4.33
C TYR A 298 13.08 20.94 -2.92
N PHE A 299 12.75 19.99 -2.04
CA PHE A 299 12.15 20.19 -0.72
C PHE A 299 13.03 21.04 0.23
N HIS A 300 14.34 21.07 -0.02
CA HIS A 300 15.30 21.86 0.75
C HIS A 300 15.05 23.38 0.71
N ARG A 301 14.29 23.88 -0.28
CA ARG A 301 13.91 25.29 -0.43
C ARG A 301 12.54 25.64 0.17
N THR A 302 11.73 24.63 0.53
CA THR A 302 10.39 24.83 1.11
C THR A 302 10.33 24.44 2.59
N ILE A 303 10.97 23.33 3.02
CA ILE A 303 10.96 22.89 4.43
C ILE A 303 12.39 22.84 5.03
N PRO A 304 12.95 23.99 5.48
CA PRO A 304 14.27 24.03 6.13
C PRO A 304 14.36 23.27 7.48
N LYS A 305 13.22 22.90 8.08
CA LYS A 305 13.14 22.39 9.47
C LYS A 305 12.75 20.91 9.59
N LEU A 306 12.95 20.08 8.56
CA LEU A 306 12.75 18.62 8.67
C LEU A 306 13.93 17.86 9.33
N SER A 307 14.86 18.59 9.98
CA SER A 307 15.92 17.99 10.81
C SER A 307 15.37 17.67 12.21
N LEU A 308 14.53 16.63 12.31
CA LEU A 308 13.97 16.19 13.58
C LEU A 308 15.06 15.51 14.43
N THR A 309 15.64 16.24 15.38
CA THR A 309 16.78 15.77 16.18
C THR A 309 16.44 14.48 16.94
N VAL A 310 17.23 13.43 16.71
CA VAL A 310 17.05 12.06 17.26
C VAL A 310 16.87 12.03 18.79
N LYS A 311 17.34 13.06 19.53
CA LYS A 311 17.07 13.23 20.96
C LYS A 311 15.57 13.15 21.32
N ASN A 312 14.70 13.86 20.60
CA ASN A 312 13.26 13.91 20.93
C ASN A 312 12.59 12.55 20.67
N TYR A 313 13.02 11.86 19.61
CA TYR A 313 12.56 10.51 19.28
C TYR A 313 12.98 9.48 20.34
N MET A 314 14.19 9.63 20.91
CA MET A 314 14.72 8.78 22.00
C MET A 314 14.18 9.15 23.40
N ALA A 315 13.33 10.18 23.51
CA ALA A 315 12.56 10.48 24.71
C ALA A 315 11.25 9.66 24.72
N GLY A 316 10.39 9.81 23.70
CA GLY A 316 9.12 9.07 23.63
C GLY A 316 9.28 7.53 23.58
N LEU A 317 10.38 7.01 23.04
CA LEU A 317 10.74 5.57 23.12
C LEU A 317 11.27 5.12 24.49
N ARG A 318 11.51 6.04 25.42
CA ARG A 318 11.90 5.76 26.81
C ARG A 318 10.68 5.83 27.72
N ASP A 319 9.85 6.85 27.51
CA ASP A 319 8.64 7.11 28.29
C ASP A 319 7.62 5.97 28.12
N ASN A 320 7.37 5.53 26.88
CA ASN A 320 6.52 4.35 26.56
C ASN A 320 7.18 2.98 26.87
N VAL A 321 8.33 2.95 27.55
CA VAL A 321 9.05 1.72 27.97
C VAL A 321 9.42 1.80 29.46
N SER A 322 8.81 2.74 30.20
CA SER A 322 8.93 2.88 31.66
C SER A 322 7.55 3.01 32.33
N GLN A 323 6.52 2.54 31.65
CA GLN A 323 5.17 2.20 32.12
C GLN A 323 4.78 0.85 31.51
#